data_AF-A0A9E3J8J7-F1
#
_entry.id   AF-A0A9E3J8J7-F1
#
_cell.length_a   1.000
_cell.length_b   1.000
_cell.length_c   1.000
_cell.angle_alpha   90.00
_cell.angle_beta   90.00
_cell.angle_gamma   90.00
#
_symmetry.space_group_name_H-M   'P 1'
#
loop_
_entity.id
_entity.type
_entity.pdbx_description
1 polymer ?
#
loop_
_entity_poly.entity_id
_entity_poly.type
_entity_poly.pdbx_seq_one_letter_code
_entity_poly.pdbx_strand_id
1 'polypeptide(L)'
;LVKGALKKGDVDVANLFTTDTDIAANGWVVLTDPKNLIPSQHIVPLIADRKADDTVRKALARLGNFLTTEQLTQLNSQVDNDKKDPEDVANAYAKQHGLA
;
A
#
# COMPACT_ATOMS: atom_id res chain seq x y z
N LEU A 1 3.90 18.69 5.83
CA LEU A 1 3.28 20.04 5.81
C LEU A 1 1.75 19.94 5.92
N VAL A 2 1.07 19.22 5.04
CA VAL A 2 -0.41 19.07 5.09
C VAL A 2 -0.92 18.17 6.24
N LYS A 3 -0.26 17.05 6.55
CA LYS A 3 -0.64 16.15 7.67
C LYS A 3 -0.69 16.86 9.03
N GLY A 4 0.32 17.66 9.33
CA GLY A 4 0.42 18.40 10.59
C GLY A 4 -0.65 19.47 10.72
N ALA A 5 -0.96 20.17 9.63
CA ALA A 5 -2.05 21.15 9.57
C ALA A 5 -3.42 20.49 9.80
N LEU A 6 -3.67 19.34 9.15
CA LEU A 6 -4.90 18.57 9.34
C LEU A 6 -5.05 18.08 10.79
N LYS A 7 -3.96 17.57 11.38
CA LYS A 7 -3.94 17.11 12.78
C LYS A 7 -4.23 18.23 13.79
N LYS A 8 -3.77 19.44 13.50
CA LYS A 8 -3.99 20.63 14.34
C LYS A 8 -5.35 21.28 14.13
N GLY A 9 -6.05 20.95 13.04
CA GLY A 9 -7.27 21.63 12.63
C GLY A 9 -7.03 22.97 11.91
N ASP A 10 -5.80 23.22 11.45
CA ASP A 10 -5.49 24.40 10.62
C ASP A 10 -6.12 24.30 9.22
N VAL A 11 -6.44 23.07 8.79
CA VAL A 11 -7.19 22.75 7.57
C VAL A 11 -8.15 21.58 7.86
N ASP A 12 -9.30 21.56 7.19
CA ASP A 12 -10.29 20.49 7.32
C ASP A 12 -10.06 19.33 6.34
N VAL A 13 -9.37 19.58 5.23
CA VAL A 13 -9.14 18.62 4.14
C VAL A 13 -7.68 18.68 3.69
N ALA A 14 -7.09 17.53 3.44
CA ALA A 14 -5.73 17.39 2.91
C ALA A 14 -5.66 16.33 1.82
N ASN A 15 -4.73 16.51 0.88
CA ASN A 15 -4.37 15.47 -0.08
C ASN A 15 -3.35 14.51 0.56
N LEU A 16 -3.68 13.22 0.55
CA LEU A 16 -2.95 12.12 1.18
C LEU A 16 -3.00 10.90 0.26
N PHE A 17 -2.08 9.96 0.45
CA PHE A 17 -2.13 8.67 -0.24
C PHE A 17 -3.03 7.69 0.53
N THR A 18 -3.73 6.80 -0.16
CA THR A 18 -4.67 5.85 0.48
C THR A 18 -3.99 4.83 1.39
N THR A 19 -2.70 4.56 1.18
CA THR A 19 -1.88 3.66 2.00
C THR A 19 -1.10 4.40 3.11
N ASP A 20 -1.45 5.65 3.38
CA ASP A 20 -0.80 6.48 4.39
C ASP A 20 -1.25 6.08 5.79
N THR A 21 -0.28 5.70 6.62
CA THR A 21 -0.51 5.12 7.96
C THR A 21 -1.11 6.13 8.93
N ASP A 22 -0.91 7.44 8.68
CA ASP A 22 -1.46 8.50 9.53
C ASP A 22 -2.99 8.58 9.48
N ILE A 23 -3.62 8.08 8.40
CA ILE A 23 -5.08 8.11 8.27
C ILE A 23 -5.73 7.32 9.41
N ALA A 24 -5.31 6.06 9.58
CA ALA A 24 -5.82 5.20 10.65
C ALA A 24 -5.37 5.69 12.03
N ALA A 25 -4.10 6.13 12.16
CA ALA A 25 -3.54 6.58 13.44
C ALA A 25 -4.24 7.82 14.01
N ASN A 26 -4.83 8.68 13.16
CA ASN A 26 -5.54 9.88 13.58
C ASN A 26 -7.07 9.76 13.42
N GLY A 27 -7.59 8.60 13.03
CA GLY A 27 -9.03 8.37 12.83
C GLY A 27 -9.64 9.22 11.71
N TRP A 28 -8.85 9.60 10.71
CA TRP A 28 -9.31 10.38 9.57
C TRP A 28 -10.12 9.52 8.59
N VAL A 29 -11.03 10.17 7.87
CA VAL A 29 -11.90 9.51 6.89
C VAL A 29 -11.42 9.81 5.47
N VAL A 30 -11.32 8.77 4.65
CA VAL A 30 -11.01 8.92 3.22
C VAL A 30 -12.28 9.24 2.45
N LEU A 31 -12.25 10.34 1.68
CA LEU A 31 -13.34 10.70 0.78
C LEU A 31 -13.25 9.87 -0.51
N THR A 32 -14.39 9.39 -1.00
CA THR A 32 -14.44 8.65 -2.27
C THR A 32 -14.28 9.59 -3.47
N ASP A 33 -13.80 9.06 -4.60
CA ASP A 33 -13.75 9.76 -5.88
C ASP A 33 -14.82 9.21 -6.84
N PRO A 34 -16.10 9.58 -6.67
CA PRO A 34 -17.20 8.99 -7.44
C PRO A 34 -17.19 9.37 -8.93
N LYS A 35 -16.43 10.41 -9.30
CA LYS A 35 -16.31 10.89 -10.68
C LYS A 35 -15.04 10.40 -11.37
N ASN A 36 -14.23 9.58 -10.69
CA ASN A 36 -12.96 9.06 -11.20
C ASN A 36 -12.05 10.18 -11.74
N LEU A 37 -11.96 11.29 -11.01
CA LEU A 37 -11.09 12.41 -11.34
C LEU A 37 -9.61 12.06 -11.12
N ILE A 38 -9.33 11.11 -10.23
CA ILE A 38 -8.00 10.65 -9.86
C ILE A 38 -7.77 9.30 -10.54
N PRO A 39 -6.77 9.17 -11.42
CA PRO A 39 -6.43 7.89 -12.03
C PRO A 39 -6.08 6.83 -10.99
N SER A 40 -6.55 5.60 -11.20
CA SER A 40 -6.23 4.48 -10.31
C SER A 40 -4.71 4.22 -10.28
N GLN A 41 -4.16 4.08 -9.07
CA GLN A 41 -2.73 3.82 -8.83
C GLN A 41 -2.51 2.38 -8.35
N HIS A 42 -3.00 1.41 -9.11
CA HIS A 42 -2.84 0.00 -8.76
C HIS A 42 -1.39 -0.45 -8.86
N ILE A 43 -0.95 -1.28 -7.91
CA ILE A 43 0.35 -1.93 -7.96
C ILE A 43 0.24 -3.13 -8.91
N VAL A 44 1.06 -3.13 -9.96
CA VAL A 44 1.08 -4.18 -10.97
C VAL A 44 2.52 -4.66 -11.17
N PRO A 45 2.83 -5.95 -11.01
CA PRO A 45 4.14 -6.49 -11.35
C PRO A 45 4.40 -6.37 -12.86
N LEU A 46 5.56 -5.82 -13.22
CA LEU A 46 6.00 -5.72 -14.61
C LEU A 46 7.27 -6.54 -14.81
N ILE A 47 7.27 -7.40 -15.83
CA ILE A 47 8.41 -8.25 -16.19
C ILE A 47 8.59 -8.28 -17.72
N ALA A 48 9.84 -8.40 -18.17
CA ALA A 48 10.15 -8.62 -19.58
C ALA A 48 9.59 -9.98 -20.04
N ASP A 49 8.86 -10.00 -21.16
CA ASP A 49 8.16 -11.19 -21.65
C ASP A 49 9.06 -12.43 -21.81
N ARG A 50 10.28 -12.23 -22.32
CA ARG A 50 11.32 -13.27 -22.44
C ARG A 50 11.74 -13.94 -21.11
N LYS A 51 11.32 -13.39 -19.96
CA LYS A 51 11.58 -13.90 -18.60
C LYS A 51 10.30 -14.39 -17.90
N ALA A 52 9.14 -14.25 -18.53
CA ALA A 52 7.85 -14.60 -17.97
C ALA A 52 7.42 -16.00 -18.44
N ASP A 53 8.09 -17.03 -17.93
CA ASP A 53 7.60 -18.40 -18.08
C ASP A 53 6.33 -18.65 -17.24
N ASP A 54 5.73 -19.83 -17.40
CA ASP A 54 4.49 -20.19 -16.71
C ASP A 54 4.62 -20.14 -15.18
N THR A 55 5.80 -20.47 -14.64
CA THR A 55 6.06 -20.44 -13.20
C THR A 55 6.02 -19.01 -12.70
N VAL A 56 6.73 -18.10 -13.37
CA VAL A 56 6.79 -16.69 -13.03
C VAL A 56 5.41 -16.03 -13.19
N ARG A 57 4.70 -16.30 -14.28
CA ARG A 57 3.34 -15.77 -14.49
C ARG A 57 2.38 -16.18 -13.38
N LYS A 58 2.39 -17.45 -12.98
CA LYS A 58 1.55 -17.95 -11.89
C LYS A 58 1.92 -17.30 -10.55
N ALA A 59 3.21 -17.11 -10.27
CA ALA A 59 3.66 -16.43 -9.07
C ALA A 59 3.18 -14.97 -9.02
N LEU A 60 3.42 -14.21 -10.10
CA LEU A 60 3.03 -12.80 -10.16
C LEU A 60 1.50 -12.60 -10.15
N ALA A 61 0.74 -13.49 -10.79
CA ALA A 61 -0.72 -13.44 -10.80
C ALA A 61 -1.35 -13.62 -9.40
N ARG A 62 -0.66 -14.32 -8.49
CA ARG A 62 -1.13 -14.49 -7.11
C ARG A 62 -0.98 -13.21 -6.29
N LEU A 63 0.04 -12.38 -6.56
CA LEU A 63 0.38 -11.21 -5.75
C LEU A 63 -0.74 -10.17 -5.66
N GLY A 64 -1.52 -9.98 -6.73
CA GLY A 64 -2.58 -8.97 -6.76
C GLY A 64 -3.62 -9.10 -5.64
N ASN A 65 -3.87 -10.33 -5.17
CA ASN A 65 -4.81 -10.60 -4.08
C ASN A 65 -4.26 -10.30 -2.68
N PHE A 66 -2.94 -10.09 -2.56
CA PHE A 66 -2.23 -9.86 -1.30
C PHE A 66 -1.72 -8.42 -1.16
N LEU A 67 -1.83 -7.60 -2.20
CA LEU A 67 -1.42 -6.20 -2.16
C LEU A 67 -2.63 -5.27 -2.13
N THR A 68 -3.62 -5.60 -1.29
CA THR A 68 -4.77 -4.72 -1.04
C THR A 68 -4.34 -3.45 -0.31
N THR A 69 -5.14 -2.37 -0.39
CA THR A 69 -4.84 -1.11 0.32
C THR A 69 -4.66 -1.33 1.81
N GLU A 70 -5.50 -2.16 2.45
CA GLU A 70 -5.39 -2.47 3.88
C GLU A 70 -4.06 -3.16 4.21
N GLN A 71 -3.69 -4.20 3.45
CA GLN A 71 -2.44 -4.93 3.65
C GLN A 71 -1.23 -4.03 3.42
N LEU A 72 -1.23 -3.22 2.36
CA LEU A 72 -0.16 -2.27 2.09
C LEU A 72 0.00 -1.23 3.20
N THR A 73 -1.09 -0.71 3.76
CA THR A 73 -1.04 0.20 4.92
C THR A 73 -0.42 -0.48 6.14
N GLN A 74 -0.75 -1.74 6.41
CA GLN A 74 -0.16 -2.50 7.52
C GLN A 74 1.35 -2.73 7.30
N LEU A 75 1.76 -3.08 6.07
CA LEU A 75 3.17 -3.26 5.72
C LEU A 75 3.94 -1.94 5.84
N ASN A 76 3.38 -0.83 5.34
CA ASN A 76 3.96 0.50 5.49
C ASN A 76 4.09 0.90 6.96
N SER A 77 3.10 0.59 7.81
CA SER A 77 3.19 0.91 9.25
C SER A 77 4.35 0.19 9.93
N GLN A 78 4.63 -1.05 9.57
CA GLN A 78 5.76 -1.77 10.14
C GLN A 78 7.12 -1.13 9.79
N VAL A 79 7.22 -0.54 8.61
CA VAL A 79 8.44 0.15 8.17
C VAL A 79 8.49 1.57 8.75
N ASP A 80 7.43 2.36 8.54
CA ASP A 80 7.40 3.79 8.85
C ASP A 80 7.29 4.06 10.35
N ASN A 81 6.48 3.27 11.07
CA ASN A 81 6.22 3.50 12.50
C ASN A 81 7.07 2.59 13.37
N ASP A 82 7.10 1.29 13.09
CA ASP A 82 7.83 0.30 13.91
C ASP A 82 9.33 0.23 13.55
N LYS A 83 9.75 0.90 12.47
CA LYS A 83 11.15 0.96 12.00
C LYS A 83 11.76 -0.41 11.70
N LYS A 84 10.93 -1.38 11.30
CA LYS A 84 11.41 -2.68 10.83
C LYS A 84 12.07 -2.55 9.47
N ASP A 85 13.01 -3.45 9.21
CA ASP A 85 13.63 -3.55 7.90
C ASP A 85 12.59 -3.97 6.83
N PRO A 86 12.51 -3.26 5.68
CA PRO A 86 11.54 -3.57 4.63
C PRO A 86 11.69 -4.98 4.04
N GLU A 87 12.92 -5.50 3.93
CA GLU A 87 13.18 -6.84 3.40
C GLU A 87 12.66 -7.90 4.37
N ASP A 88 12.90 -7.73 5.67
CA ASP A 88 12.36 -8.61 6.71
C ASP A 88 10.82 -8.61 6.73
N VAL A 89 10.21 -7.42 6.63
CA VAL A 89 8.74 -7.27 6.55
C VAL A 89 8.18 -7.99 5.33
N ALA A 90 8.78 -7.78 4.15
CA ALA A 90 8.36 -8.43 2.92
C ALA A 90 8.52 -9.96 2.98
N ASN A 91 9.64 -10.45 3.51
CA ASN A 91 9.92 -11.88 3.65
C ASN A 91 8.96 -12.55 4.64
N ALA A 92 8.68 -11.91 5.77
CA ALA A 92 7.71 -12.40 6.75
C ALA A 92 6.30 -12.47 6.13
N TYR A 93 5.90 -11.42 5.42
CA TYR A 93 4.61 -11.36 4.73
C TYR A 93 4.48 -12.45 3.66
N ALA A 94 5.51 -12.64 2.83
CA ALA A 94 5.52 -13.66 1.81
C ALA A 94 5.40 -15.08 2.41
N LYS A 95 6.12 -15.37 3.49
CA LYS A 95 6.02 -16.65 4.20
C LYS A 95 4.63 -16.87 4.80
N GLN A 96 4.08 -15.87 5.47
CA GLN A 96 2.75 -15.94 6.09
C GLN A 96 1.65 -16.26 5.07
N HIS A 97 1.79 -15.76 3.84
CA HIS A 97 0.81 -15.95 2.77
C HIS A 97 1.15 -17.06 1.77
N GLY A 98 2.19 -17.86 2.04
CA GLY A 98 2.61 -18.97 1.17
C GLY A 98 3.04 -18.50 -0.23
N LEU A 99 3.71 -17.35 -0.28
CA LEU A 99 4.29 -16.72 -1.48
C LEU A 99 5.81 -16.94 -1.56
N ALA A 100 6.44 -17.36 -0.46
CA ALA A 100 7.86 -17.72 -0.37
C ALA A 100 8.10 -19.22 -0.59
#